data_AF-A0A021VWR2-F1
#
_entry.id   AF-A0A021VWR2-F1
#
_cell.length_a   1.000
_cell.length_b   1.000
_cell.length_c   1.000
_cell.angle_alpha   90.00
_cell.angle_beta   90.00
_cell.angle_gamma   90.00
#
_symmetry.space_group_name_H-M   'P 1'
#
loop_
_entity.id
_entity.type
_entity.pdbx_description
1 polymer ?
#
loop_
_entity_poly.entity_id
_entity_poly.type
_entity_poly.pdbx_seq_one_letter_code
_entity_poly.pdbx_strand_id
1 'polypeptide(L)'
;MSRLLHRVRREDAGFGLIEAVVALLIAGVVFGALATSLIAAVQASLYSRQNQQATDFMTRELEDARALDFGALAHPAAPAAVAPLESCGAGTCLRVESVPEPLVVESGGAIDDSKTLLGLETNNTEYTVRTFVTQALGEPVENLRRVTVEISWLNRGVERTRSTSTLVAFVQRGLPLPVFRVDLAEPALTRNPGGTFAFEITVTNQGAPDTFDLAHNGGSNWAFYLDDDGDGSFDPALDTTVVTDTGRLDPASTVTLFLVRQTTATSTLGTQTIVATATSRGQPLATGGSKSVQAVATLQSGVITPPPPPGPGPYTPLPQCVAATTPTMPVGSGAYSALAYTLQHNGVGASALQSQMYMGTAAGDETVLSPYSTDLDSAALGRILRPVPAGTATDAQILALADPTRYADWALQYNRKADVQGQPVLRVWVQRHTGTGPVALKAVLYGATSSGASLSRTPWTSAPADLGTLSCVVAATPGWQEVWITLPDIGTRTVQRNGWMGVRLVATHTTTDEVRLAYDVPAQFAATLTARVK
;
A
#
# COMPACT_ATOMS: atom_id res chain seq x y z
N MET A 1 94.17 7.78 -64.15
CA MET A 1 94.99 7.02 -63.19
C MET A 1 94.17 6.88 -61.92
N SER A 2 93.35 5.85 -61.72
CA SER A 2 93.66 4.41 -61.57
C SER A 2 94.44 4.08 -60.30
N ARG A 3 93.81 3.19 -59.50
CA ARG A 3 94.30 2.42 -58.34
C ARG A 3 94.05 3.05 -56.96
N LEU A 4 92.97 2.60 -56.31
CA LEU A 4 93.01 2.01 -54.96
C LEU A 4 91.67 1.31 -54.63
N LEU A 5 91.36 0.27 -55.40
CA LEU A 5 90.48 -0.83 -54.97
C LEU A 5 91.38 -1.84 -54.26
N HIS A 6 91.54 -1.71 -52.94
CA HIS A 6 92.17 -2.74 -52.12
C HIS A 6 91.10 -3.63 -51.51
N ARG A 7 91.01 -4.83 -52.07
CA ARG A 7 90.22 -5.97 -51.61
C ARG A 7 90.42 -6.18 -50.11
N VAL A 8 89.38 -5.91 -49.33
CA VAL A 8 89.13 -6.67 -48.10
C VAL A 8 88.44 -7.96 -48.55
N ARG A 9 89.24 -8.99 -48.86
CA ARG A 9 88.76 -10.37 -48.85
C ARG A 9 88.44 -10.69 -47.39
N ARG A 10 87.19 -10.45 -47.00
CA ARG A 10 86.62 -11.09 -45.81
C ARG A 10 86.58 -12.58 -46.12
N GLU A 11 87.20 -13.36 -45.26
CA GLU A 11 87.04 -14.81 -45.23
C GLU A 11 85.54 -15.10 -45.17
N ASP A 12 85.03 -15.80 -46.18
CA ASP A 12 83.70 -16.40 -46.15
C ASP A 12 83.72 -17.53 -45.10
N ALA A 13 83.68 -17.14 -43.82
CA ALA A 13 83.24 -18.01 -42.75
C ALA A 13 81.76 -18.28 -43.05
N GLY A 14 81.51 -19.38 -43.77
CA GLY A 14 80.17 -19.80 -44.15
C GLY A 14 79.27 -19.79 -42.93
N PHE A 15 78.10 -19.15 -43.06
CA PHE A 15 77.08 -19.05 -42.02
C PHE A 15 76.83 -20.45 -41.47
N GLY A 16 77.22 -20.66 -40.22
CA GLY A 16 77.17 -21.99 -39.62
C GLY A 16 75.71 -22.44 -39.53
N LEU A 17 75.44 -23.74 -39.72
CA LEU A 17 74.11 -24.31 -39.46
C LEU A 17 73.58 -23.90 -38.07
N ILE A 18 74.49 -23.79 -37.09
CA ILE A 18 74.19 -23.31 -35.73
C ILE A 18 73.70 -21.85 -35.74
N GLU A 19 74.33 -20.95 -36.50
CA GLU A 19 73.95 -19.53 -36.59
C GLU A 19 72.57 -19.38 -37.24
N ALA A 20 72.25 -20.19 -38.26
CA ALA A 20 70.92 -20.21 -38.88
C ALA A 20 69.82 -20.70 -37.94
N VAL A 21 70.08 -21.75 -37.17
CA VAL A 21 69.14 -22.27 -36.17
C VAL A 21 68.90 -21.24 -35.06
N VAL A 22 69.97 -20.59 -34.57
CA VAL A 22 69.85 -19.54 -33.55
C VAL A 22 69.11 -18.32 -34.08
N ALA A 23 69.38 -17.89 -35.32
CA ALA A 23 68.67 -16.78 -35.95
C ALA A 23 67.17 -17.06 -36.13
N LEU A 24 66.80 -18.28 -36.52
CA LEU A 24 65.40 -18.71 -36.62
C LEU A 24 64.72 -18.75 -35.25
N LEU A 25 65.41 -19.20 -34.20
CA LEU A 25 64.88 -19.21 -32.84
C LEU A 25 64.62 -17.79 -32.32
N ILE A 26 65.59 -16.87 -32.52
CA ILE A 26 65.43 -15.45 -32.14
C ILE A 26 64.27 -14.82 -32.92
N ALA A 27 64.21 -15.03 -34.24
CA ALA A 27 63.12 -14.53 -35.07
C ALA A 27 61.76 -15.07 -34.59
N GLY A 28 61.67 -16.37 -34.26
CA GLY A 28 60.47 -16.98 -33.71
C GLY A 28 60.01 -16.32 -32.40
N VAL A 29 60.93 -16.04 -31.48
CA VAL A 29 60.62 -15.33 -30.22
C VAL A 29 60.13 -13.91 -30.50
N VAL A 30 60.78 -13.18 -31.41
CA VAL A 30 60.38 -11.80 -31.76
C VAL A 30 59.01 -11.77 -32.43
N PHE A 31 58.75 -12.63 -33.42
CA PHE A 31 57.43 -12.71 -34.06
C PHE A 31 56.35 -13.19 -33.10
N GLY A 32 56.67 -14.10 -32.19
CA GLY A 32 55.77 -14.50 -31.11
C GLY A 32 55.39 -13.32 -30.22
N ALA A 33 56.35 -12.52 -29.77
CA ALA A 33 56.11 -11.32 -28.98
C ALA A 33 55.29 -10.25 -29.74
N LEU A 34 55.54 -10.07 -31.04
CA LEU A 34 54.76 -9.16 -31.87
C LEU A 34 53.31 -9.66 -32.05
N ALA A 35 53.11 -10.96 -32.29
CA ALA A 35 51.79 -11.56 -32.42
C ALA A 35 50.97 -11.42 -31.12
N THR A 36 51.58 -11.67 -29.96
CA THR A 36 50.90 -11.48 -28.67
C THR A 36 50.55 -10.02 -28.39
N SER A 37 51.45 -9.08 -28.75
CA SER A 37 51.18 -7.64 -28.64
C SER A 37 50.03 -7.18 -29.54
N LEU A 38 49.96 -7.69 -30.78
CA LEU A 38 48.89 -7.38 -31.73
C LEU A 38 47.54 -7.94 -31.24
N ILE A 39 47.53 -9.18 -30.77
CA ILE A 39 46.33 -9.79 -30.17
C ILE A 39 45.87 -8.94 -28.99
N ALA A 40 46.76 -8.56 -28.07
CA ALA A 40 46.42 -7.71 -26.93
C ALA A 40 45.86 -6.34 -27.36
N ALA A 41 46.43 -5.72 -28.41
CA ALA A 41 45.97 -4.44 -28.94
C ALA A 41 44.57 -4.53 -29.56
N VAL A 42 44.29 -5.53 -30.40
CA VAL A 42 42.96 -5.76 -30.99
C VAL A 42 41.93 -6.01 -29.89
N GLN A 43 42.31 -6.81 -28.91
CA GLN A 43 41.50 -7.14 -27.75
C GLN A 43 41.14 -5.92 -26.90
N ALA A 44 42.12 -5.05 -26.62
CA ALA A 44 41.90 -3.79 -25.92
C ALA A 44 40.99 -2.85 -26.73
N SER A 45 41.16 -2.81 -28.06
CA SER A 45 40.29 -2.01 -28.94
C SER A 45 38.83 -2.50 -28.92
N LEU A 46 38.60 -3.81 -28.98
CA LEU A 46 37.25 -4.38 -28.90
C LEU A 46 36.60 -4.07 -27.54
N TYR A 47 37.33 -4.23 -26.44
CA TYR A 47 36.84 -3.88 -25.11
C TYR A 47 36.50 -2.38 -25.00
N SER A 48 37.34 -1.50 -25.55
CA SER A 48 37.07 -0.07 -25.57
C SER A 48 35.79 0.26 -26.34
N ARG A 49 35.55 -0.39 -27.48
CA ARG A 49 34.30 -0.20 -28.26
C ARG A 49 33.09 -0.68 -27.48
N GLN A 50 33.15 -1.85 -26.85
CA GLN A 50 32.05 -2.37 -26.03
C GLN A 50 31.73 -1.42 -24.87
N ASN A 51 32.74 -0.87 -24.20
CA ASN A 51 32.53 0.07 -23.10
C ASN A 51 31.94 1.42 -23.58
N GLN A 52 32.30 1.89 -24.78
CA GLN A 52 31.69 3.08 -25.39
C GLN A 52 30.20 2.80 -25.70
N GLN A 53 29.90 1.70 -26.38
CA GLN A 53 28.52 1.29 -26.68
C GLN A 53 27.68 1.16 -25.41
N ALA A 54 28.24 0.56 -24.36
CA ALA A 54 27.54 0.43 -23.09
C ALA A 54 27.16 1.79 -22.50
N THR A 55 28.06 2.79 -22.60
CA THR A 55 27.82 4.16 -22.15
C THR A 55 26.73 4.85 -22.99
N ASP A 56 26.76 4.65 -24.30
CA ASP A 56 25.76 5.20 -25.22
C ASP A 56 24.36 4.64 -24.94
N PHE A 57 24.24 3.32 -24.71
CA PHE A 57 22.97 2.67 -24.36
C PHE A 57 22.45 3.11 -22.99
N MET A 58 23.29 3.21 -21.98
CA MET A 58 22.89 3.74 -20.67
C MET A 58 22.40 5.18 -20.77
N THR A 59 23.10 6.02 -21.55
CA THR A 59 22.72 7.43 -21.71
C THR A 59 21.38 7.55 -22.42
N ARG A 60 21.17 6.79 -23.49
CA ARG A 60 19.87 6.74 -24.19
C ARG A 60 18.75 6.36 -23.24
N GLU A 61 18.95 5.30 -22.45
CA GLU A 61 17.94 4.83 -21.49
C GLU A 61 17.64 5.87 -20.40
N LEU A 62 18.67 6.56 -19.92
CA LEU A 62 18.50 7.63 -18.93
C LEU A 62 17.69 8.80 -19.49
N GLU A 63 17.90 9.16 -20.76
CA GLU A 63 17.13 10.20 -21.44
C GLU A 63 15.70 9.75 -21.77
N ASP A 64 15.51 8.49 -22.16
CA ASP A 64 14.18 7.91 -22.40
C ASP A 64 13.35 7.95 -21.10
N ALA A 65 13.96 7.59 -19.96
CA ALA A 65 13.33 7.73 -18.65
C ALA A 65 13.03 9.20 -18.29
N ARG A 66 13.97 10.13 -18.51
CA ARG A 66 13.74 11.58 -18.27
C ARG A 66 12.64 12.19 -19.12
N ALA A 67 12.35 11.60 -20.29
CA ALA A 67 11.27 12.03 -21.17
C ALA A 67 9.88 11.57 -20.70
N LEU A 68 9.80 10.64 -19.74
CA LEU A 68 8.54 10.21 -19.15
C LEU A 68 7.96 11.29 -18.22
N ASP A 69 6.63 11.30 -18.10
CA ASP A 69 5.95 12.05 -17.06
C ASP A 69 6.43 11.60 -15.69
N PHE A 70 6.52 12.53 -14.74
CA PHE A 70 7.04 12.21 -13.40
C PHE A 70 6.26 11.11 -12.68
N GLY A 71 4.94 11.05 -12.86
CA GLY A 71 4.12 9.96 -12.31
C GLY A 71 4.33 8.60 -13.00
N ALA A 72 4.83 8.59 -14.24
CA ALA A 72 5.19 7.38 -14.97
C ALA A 72 6.62 6.90 -14.65
N LEU A 73 7.45 7.73 -13.99
CA LEU A 73 8.76 7.36 -13.45
C LEU A 73 8.61 6.48 -12.20
N ALA A 74 8.03 5.32 -12.36
CA ALA A 74 7.88 4.29 -11.33
C ALA A 74 7.86 2.93 -12.01
N HIS A 75 8.07 1.89 -11.21
CA HIS A 75 7.85 0.52 -11.64
C HIS A 75 6.37 0.15 -11.50
N PRO A 76 5.75 -0.53 -12.47
CA PRO A 76 4.34 -0.95 -12.39
C PRO A 76 4.11 -2.02 -11.30
N ALA A 77 5.15 -2.78 -10.96
CA ALA A 77 5.16 -3.78 -9.91
C ALA A 77 6.55 -3.85 -9.29
N ALA A 78 6.67 -4.41 -8.08
CA ALA A 78 7.99 -4.60 -7.48
C ALA A 78 8.77 -5.66 -8.28
N PRO A 79 9.98 -5.35 -8.78
CA PRO A 79 10.83 -6.36 -9.40
C PRO A 79 11.09 -7.50 -8.43
N ALA A 80 11.24 -8.71 -8.97
CA ALA A 80 11.80 -9.82 -8.21
C ALA A 80 13.18 -9.40 -7.65
N ALA A 81 13.52 -9.84 -6.44
CA ALA A 81 14.81 -9.55 -5.83
C ALA A 81 15.94 -10.16 -6.67
N VAL A 82 16.55 -9.32 -7.52
CA VAL A 82 17.68 -9.65 -8.39
C VAL A 82 18.79 -8.67 -8.07
N ALA A 83 20.01 -9.16 -7.85
CA ALA A 83 21.16 -8.29 -7.63
C ALA A 83 21.25 -7.23 -8.75
N PRO A 84 21.38 -5.93 -8.41
CA PRO A 84 21.83 -5.36 -7.12
C PRO A 84 20.73 -5.05 -6.08
N LEU A 85 19.49 -5.48 -6.28
CA LEU A 85 18.39 -5.21 -5.35
C LEU A 85 18.52 -6.00 -4.06
N GLU A 86 18.22 -5.34 -2.93
CA GLU A 86 18.20 -5.92 -1.59
C GLU A 86 16.85 -5.66 -0.90
N SER A 87 16.48 -6.47 0.10
CA SER A 87 15.28 -6.21 0.89
C SER A 87 15.53 -5.06 1.88
N CYS A 88 14.57 -4.14 1.98
CA CYS A 88 14.64 -3.04 2.93
C CYS A 88 13.26 -2.75 3.53
N GLY A 89 13.06 -3.16 4.79
CA GLY A 89 11.75 -3.07 5.43
C GLY A 89 10.70 -3.88 4.67
N ALA A 90 9.61 -3.24 4.27
CA ALA A 90 8.50 -3.85 3.54
C ALA A 90 8.70 -3.89 2.01
N GLY A 91 9.79 -3.34 1.48
CA GLY A 91 10.02 -3.20 0.05
C GLY A 91 11.38 -3.71 -0.41
N THR A 92 11.68 -3.36 -1.66
CA THR A 92 12.94 -3.66 -2.34
C THR A 92 13.72 -2.36 -2.50
N CYS A 93 15.00 -2.35 -2.15
CA CYS A 93 15.90 -1.21 -2.29
C CYS A 93 16.98 -1.47 -3.32
N LEU A 94 17.43 -0.38 -3.96
CA LEU A 94 18.70 -0.34 -4.65
C LEU A 94 19.75 0.32 -3.74
N ARG A 95 20.93 -0.26 -3.65
CA ARG A 95 22.06 0.35 -2.94
C ARG A 95 22.78 1.35 -3.84
N VAL A 96 22.53 2.63 -3.65
CA VAL A 96 23.19 3.73 -4.36
C VAL A 96 24.27 4.31 -3.46
N GLU A 97 25.54 4.27 -3.88
CA GLU A 97 26.67 4.79 -3.09
C GLU A 97 26.75 4.24 -1.64
N SER A 98 26.38 2.97 -1.45
CA SER A 98 26.30 2.28 -0.15
C SER A 98 25.08 2.64 0.72
N VAL A 99 24.18 3.50 0.22
CA VAL A 99 22.94 3.87 0.89
C VAL A 99 21.77 3.12 0.23
N PRO A 100 20.95 2.39 1.00
CA PRO A 100 19.74 1.74 0.46
C PRO A 100 18.67 2.81 0.18
N GLU A 101 18.24 2.91 -1.07
CA GLU A 101 17.11 3.74 -1.50
C GLU A 101 15.94 2.83 -1.95
N PRO A 102 14.71 3.01 -1.42
CA PRO A 102 13.58 2.14 -1.76
C PRO A 102 13.10 2.38 -3.19
N LEU A 103 12.74 1.30 -3.88
CA LEU A 103 12.16 1.40 -5.23
C LEU A 103 10.79 2.07 -5.18
N VAL A 104 10.52 2.90 -6.19
CA VAL A 104 9.22 3.53 -6.41
C VAL A 104 8.37 2.60 -7.25
N VAL A 105 7.29 2.08 -6.67
CA VAL A 105 6.34 1.17 -7.32
C VAL A 105 4.95 1.80 -7.31
N GLU A 106 4.39 2.05 -8.49
CA GLU A 106 3.08 2.70 -8.66
C GLU A 106 2.35 2.03 -9.82
N SER A 107 1.02 1.84 -9.73
CA SER A 107 0.23 1.11 -10.74
C SER A 107 0.21 1.76 -12.13
N GLY A 108 0.64 3.03 -12.25
CA GLY A 108 0.83 3.76 -13.51
C GLY A 108 2.29 3.87 -13.96
N GLY A 109 3.22 3.18 -13.32
CA GLY A 109 4.64 3.17 -13.66
C GLY A 109 4.90 2.63 -15.07
N ALA A 110 5.81 3.26 -15.80
CA ALA A 110 6.18 2.92 -17.17
C ALA A 110 7.63 2.44 -17.31
N ILE A 111 8.36 2.30 -16.20
CA ILE A 111 9.73 1.78 -16.23
C ILE A 111 9.68 0.26 -16.24
N ASP A 112 10.31 -0.33 -17.25
CA ASP A 112 10.56 -1.77 -17.32
C ASP A 112 11.84 -2.13 -16.53
N ASP A 113 11.77 -3.20 -15.75
CA ASP A 113 12.88 -3.64 -14.88
C ASP A 113 14.17 -4.00 -15.64
N SER A 114 14.05 -4.60 -16.83
CA SER A 114 15.18 -5.12 -17.59
C SER A 114 14.85 -5.29 -19.07
N LYS A 115 15.78 -4.94 -19.96
CA LYS A 115 15.74 -5.25 -21.39
C LYS A 115 17.07 -5.78 -21.91
N THR A 116 17.00 -6.70 -22.86
CA THR A 116 18.19 -7.26 -23.53
C THR A 116 18.36 -6.61 -24.89
N LEU A 117 19.53 -6.04 -25.16
CA LEU A 117 19.93 -5.49 -26.44
C LEU A 117 20.85 -6.48 -27.17
N LEU A 118 20.47 -6.87 -28.39
CA LEU A 118 21.22 -7.77 -29.24
C LEU A 118 21.03 -7.39 -30.71
N GLY A 119 22.08 -7.53 -31.52
CA GLY A 119 22.00 -7.47 -32.97
C GLY A 119 23.08 -6.61 -33.60
N LEU A 120 22.77 -6.03 -34.76
CA LEU A 120 23.72 -5.22 -35.52
C LEU A 120 24.16 -3.96 -34.77
N GLU A 121 23.26 -3.32 -34.01
CA GLU A 121 23.59 -2.14 -33.22
C GLU A 121 24.57 -2.42 -32.08
N THR A 122 24.60 -3.66 -31.59
CA THR A 122 25.46 -4.09 -30.49
C THR A 122 26.73 -4.80 -30.96
N ASN A 123 26.99 -4.85 -32.28
CA ASN A 123 28.05 -5.66 -32.88
C ASN A 123 28.01 -7.13 -32.40
N ASN A 124 26.80 -7.70 -32.25
CA ASN A 124 26.56 -9.04 -31.71
C ASN A 124 27.10 -9.27 -30.28
N THR A 125 27.39 -8.21 -29.52
CA THR A 125 27.58 -8.30 -28.06
C THR A 125 26.21 -8.18 -27.40
N GLU A 126 25.83 -9.13 -26.57
CA GLU A 126 24.58 -9.04 -25.80
C GLU A 126 24.78 -8.12 -24.60
N TYR A 127 23.89 -7.13 -24.44
CA TYR A 127 23.86 -6.25 -23.29
C TYR A 127 22.53 -6.42 -22.55
N THR A 128 22.57 -6.46 -21.22
CA THR A 128 21.38 -6.40 -20.37
C THR A 128 21.33 -5.02 -19.73
N VAL A 129 20.30 -4.23 -20.04
CA VAL A 129 20.06 -2.90 -19.46
C VAL A 129 18.97 -3.04 -18.42
N ARG A 130 19.20 -2.52 -17.21
CA ARG A 130 18.24 -2.48 -16.11
C ARG A 130 18.06 -1.04 -15.67
N THR A 131 16.81 -0.63 -15.50
CA THR A 131 16.47 0.73 -15.08
C THR A 131 15.77 0.65 -13.74
N PHE A 132 16.25 1.41 -12.77
CA PHE A 132 15.71 1.45 -11.41
C PHE A 132 15.25 2.86 -11.09
N VAL A 133 14.06 2.99 -10.53
CA VAL A 133 13.61 4.25 -9.94
C VAL A 133 13.49 4.12 -8.44
N THR A 134 14.20 4.96 -7.71
CA THR A 134 14.22 4.97 -6.25
C THR A 134 13.79 6.31 -5.67
N GLN A 135 13.30 6.27 -4.43
CA GLN A 135 13.13 7.47 -3.61
C GLN A 135 14.49 7.96 -3.13
N ALA A 136 14.88 9.17 -3.52
CA ALA A 136 16.12 9.77 -3.06
C ALA A 136 16.07 9.98 -1.53
N LEU A 137 17.16 9.62 -0.83
CA LEU A 137 17.20 9.71 0.62
C LEU A 137 16.95 11.15 1.09
N GLY A 138 15.99 11.33 1.99
CA GLY A 138 15.67 12.61 2.62
C GLY A 138 14.67 13.48 1.85
N GLU A 139 14.19 13.03 0.69
CA GLU A 139 13.23 13.76 -0.12
C GLU A 139 11.89 12.99 -0.23
N PRO A 140 10.75 13.69 -0.23
CA PRO A 140 9.46 13.06 -0.53
C PRO A 140 9.46 12.46 -1.93
N VAL A 141 8.89 11.26 -2.08
CA VAL A 141 8.85 10.51 -3.35
C VAL A 141 8.06 11.24 -4.44
N GLU A 142 7.16 12.14 -4.03
CA GLU A 142 6.38 12.99 -4.91
C GLU A 142 7.17 14.16 -5.51
N ASN A 143 8.32 14.51 -4.92
CA ASN A 143 9.13 15.67 -5.32
C ASN A 143 10.39 15.29 -6.08
N LEU A 144 11.02 14.17 -5.71
CA LEU A 144 12.31 13.77 -6.25
C LEU A 144 12.40 12.26 -6.36
N ARG A 145 12.73 11.78 -7.56
CA ARG A 145 13.03 10.37 -7.84
C ARG A 145 14.43 10.27 -8.40
N ARG A 146 15.16 9.21 -8.08
CA ARG A 146 16.44 8.90 -8.72
C ARG A 146 16.23 7.81 -9.75
N VAL A 147 16.67 8.06 -10.97
CA VAL A 147 16.74 7.04 -12.03
C VAL A 147 18.17 6.54 -12.09
N THR A 148 18.37 5.23 -11.90
CA THR A 148 19.66 4.57 -12.04
C THR A 148 19.57 3.54 -13.16
N VAL A 149 20.43 3.65 -14.16
CA VAL A 149 20.54 2.67 -15.24
C VAL A 149 21.82 1.87 -15.03
N GLU A 150 21.68 0.55 -14.94
CA GLU A 150 22.79 -0.41 -14.93
C GLU A 150 22.82 -1.17 -16.26
N ILE A 151 24.01 -1.36 -16.82
CA ILE A 151 24.20 -2.21 -17.99
C ILE A 151 25.23 -3.29 -17.68
N SER A 152 24.93 -4.53 -18.06
CA SER A 152 25.87 -5.64 -17.98
C SER A 152 26.10 -6.31 -19.34
N TRP A 153 27.32 -6.82 -19.57
CA TRP A 153 27.67 -7.60 -20.76
C TRP A 153 28.82 -8.55 -20.47
N LEU A 154 28.92 -9.63 -21.26
CA LEU A 154 30.03 -10.58 -21.16
C LEU A 154 31.21 -10.14 -22.04
N ASN A 155 32.40 -10.00 -21.45
CA ASN A 155 33.65 -9.91 -22.18
C ASN A 155 34.55 -11.09 -21.79
N ARG A 156 34.73 -12.04 -22.71
CA ARG A 156 35.49 -13.29 -22.50
C ARG A 156 35.04 -14.09 -21.29
N GLY A 157 33.72 -14.24 -21.13
CA GLY A 157 33.14 -14.98 -20.01
C GLY A 157 33.23 -14.25 -18.66
N VAL A 158 33.76 -13.03 -18.62
CA VAL A 158 33.71 -12.17 -17.44
C VAL A 158 32.60 -11.15 -17.65
N GLU A 159 31.61 -11.15 -16.76
CA GLU A 159 30.58 -10.13 -16.72
C GLU A 159 31.20 -8.77 -16.35
N ARG A 160 30.85 -7.76 -17.13
CA ARG A 160 31.22 -6.37 -16.91
C ARG A 160 29.95 -5.61 -16.64
N THR A 161 30.00 -4.73 -15.66
CA THR A 161 28.89 -3.86 -15.29
C THR A 161 29.32 -2.40 -15.33
N ARG A 162 28.38 -1.53 -15.70
CA ARG A 162 28.49 -0.07 -15.56
C ARG A 162 27.15 0.44 -15.08
N SER A 163 27.16 1.53 -14.33
CA SER A 163 25.95 2.22 -13.91
C SER A 163 26.11 3.72 -14.06
N THR A 164 24.98 4.39 -14.28
CA THR A 164 24.85 5.85 -14.26
C THR A 164 23.55 6.21 -13.54
N SER A 165 23.48 7.38 -12.91
CA SER A 165 22.25 7.82 -12.26
C SER A 165 22.00 9.30 -12.45
N THR A 166 20.73 9.70 -12.33
CA THR A 166 20.31 11.09 -12.28
C THR A 166 19.19 11.26 -11.28
N LEU A 167 19.13 12.44 -10.67
CA LEU A 167 17.92 12.90 -9.99
C LEU A 167 16.97 13.49 -11.03
N VAL A 168 15.71 13.10 -10.96
CA VAL A 168 14.60 13.72 -11.68
C VAL A 168 13.71 14.33 -10.62
N ALA A 169 13.64 15.65 -10.61
CA ALA A 169 12.74 16.37 -9.73
C ALA A 169 11.39 16.57 -10.43
N PHE A 170 10.32 16.62 -9.65
CA PHE A 170 9.03 17.13 -10.09
C PHE A 170 9.12 18.65 -10.27
N VAL A 171 9.93 19.08 -11.25
CA VAL A 171 10.11 20.47 -11.62
C VAL A 171 9.49 20.71 -12.97
N GLN A 172 8.43 21.50 -12.99
CA GLN A 172 7.77 21.86 -14.24
C GLN A 172 8.59 22.96 -14.93
N ARG A 173 9.38 22.60 -15.95
CA ARG A 173 10.02 23.58 -16.85
C ARG A 173 9.08 23.86 -18.03
N GLY A 174 8.45 25.04 -18.00
CA GLY A 174 7.64 25.55 -19.10
C GLY A 174 6.14 25.25 -18.96
N LEU A 175 5.33 26.10 -19.60
CA LEU A 175 3.89 25.94 -19.75
C LEU A 175 3.62 24.73 -20.67
N PRO A 176 3.06 23.65 -20.12
CA PRO A 176 1.68 23.37 -20.49
C PRO A 176 0.82 23.34 -19.23
N LEU A 177 -0.13 24.27 -19.20
CA LEU A 177 -1.26 24.22 -18.30
C LEU A 177 -2.44 23.65 -19.08
N PRO A 178 -3.39 22.98 -18.44
CA PRO A 178 -3.45 22.68 -17.02
C PRO A 178 -2.95 21.26 -16.73
N VAL A 179 -2.24 21.09 -15.62
CA VAL A 179 -1.93 19.77 -15.05
C VAL A 179 -2.57 19.74 -13.67
N PHE A 180 -3.56 18.88 -13.50
CA PHE A 180 -4.27 18.72 -12.24
C PHE A 180 -4.76 17.28 -12.13
N ARG A 181 -5.14 16.84 -10.95
CA ARG A 181 -5.71 15.51 -10.71
C ARG A 181 -7.11 15.66 -10.14
N VAL A 182 -8.01 14.78 -10.56
CA VAL A 182 -9.36 14.66 -9.99
C VAL A 182 -9.49 13.24 -9.50
N ASP A 183 -9.74 13.06 -8.21
CA ASP A 183 -9.92 11.76 -7.59
C ASP A 183 -11.30 11.65 -6.96
N LEU A 184 -11.77 10.41 -6.82
CA LEU A 184 -13.04 10.05 -6.19
C LEU A 184 -12.75 8.96 -5.17
N ALA A 185 -12.99 9.23 -3.89
CA ALA A 185 -12.62 8.31 -2.81
C ALA A 185 -13.44 7.01 -2.86
N GLU A 186 -14.77 7.13 -3.00
CA GLU A 186 -15.67 5.99 -3.06
C GLU A 186 -16.48 6.03 -4.37
N PRO A 187 -16.13 5.23 -5.41
CA PRO A 187 -16.73 5.35 -6.73
C PRO A 187 -18.17 4.82 -6.82
N ALA A 188 -18.66 4.12 -5.79
CA ALA A 188 -20.00 3.56 -5.80
C ALA A 188 -20.66 3.64 -4.42
N LEU A 189 -21.86 4.22 -4.36
CA LEU A 189 -22.67 4.32 -3.15
C LEU A 189 -24.03 3.66 -3.36
N THR A 190 -24.51 2.96 -2.34
CA THR A 190 -25.88 2.45 -2.29
C THR A 190 -26.64 3.06 -1.11
N ARG A 191 -27.85 3.57 -1.35
CA ARG A 191 -28.70 4.22 -0.33
C ARG A 191 -30.18 3.81 -0.50
N ASN A 192 -30.96 4.03 0.55
CA ASN A 192 -32.41 3.90 0.55
C ASN A 192 -33.08 5.26 0.27
N PRO A 193 -34.33 5.31 -0.23
CA PRO A 193 -35.11 6.54 -0.36
C PRO A 193 -35.13 7.35 0.95
N GLY A 194 -34.95 8.68 0.84
CA GLY A 194 -34.80 9.57 1.98
C GLY A 194 -33.35 9.73 2.48
N GLY A 195 -32.40 8.99 1.90
CA GLY A 195 -30.97 9.13 2.17
C GLY A 195 -30.31 10.24 1.34
N THR A 196 -29.04 10.49 1.65
CA THR A 196 -28.18 11.40 0.89
C THR A 196 -27.04 10.62 0.25
N PHE A 197 -26.82 10.82 -1.05
CA PHE A 197 -25.58 10.45 -1.70
C PHE A 197 -24.63 11.64 -1.57
N ALA A 198 -23.41 11.41 -1.10
CA ALA A 198 -22.36 12.42 -1.03
C ALA A 198 -21.06 11.75 -1.45
N PHE A 199 -20.59 12.06 -2.66
CA PHE A 199 -19.34 11.55 -3.19
C PHE A 199 -18.24 12.56 -2.92
N GLU A 200 -17.22 12.16 -2.17
CA GLU A 200 -16.03 12.99 -1.94
C GLU A 200 -15.14 13.01 -3.17
N ILE A 201 -14.93 14.20 -3.72
CA ILE A 201 -14.11 14.46 -4.89
C ILE A 201 -13.00 15.42 -4.47
N THR A 202 -11.76 15.07 -4.81
CA THR A 202 -10.63 15.97 -4.60
C THR A 202 -10.12 16.47 -5.94
N VAL A 203 -9.82 17.77 -6.00
CA VAL A 203 -9.16 18.40 -7.15
C VAL A 203 -7.82 18.93 -6.67
N THR A 204 -6.73 18.37 -7.19
CA THR A 204 -5.37 18.74 -6.84
C THR A 204 -4.73 19.48 -8.01
N ASN A 205 -4.38 20.75 -7.83
CA ASN A 205 -3.64 21.48 -8.84
C ASN A 205 -2.18 21.04 -8.83
N GLN A 206 -1.67 20.55 -9.95
CA GLN A 206 -0.29 20.11 -10.11
C GLN A 206 0.50 21.04 -11.04
N GLY A 207 -0.15 22.08 -11.58
CA GLY A 207 0.42 23.06 -12.48
C GLY A 207 0.52 24.44 -11.85
N ALA A 208 0.57 25.48 -12.68
CA ALA A 208 0.51 26.87 -12.24
C ALA A 208 -0.86 27.19 -11.61
N PRO A 209 -0.97 28.30 -10.83
CA PRO A 209 -2.23 28.72 -10.24
C PRO A 209 -3.36 28.77 -11.26
N ASP A 210 -4.47 28.11 -10.97
CA ASP A 210 -5.62 28.00 -11.87
C ASP A 210 -6.93 27.91 -11.07
N THR A 211 -8.06 28.00 -11.77
CA THR A 211 -9.41 27.74 -11.25
C THR A 211 -10.04 26.67 -12.11
N PHE A 212 -10.74 25.70 -11.53
CA PHE A 212 -11.37 24.62 -12.28
C PHE A 212 -12.88 24.73 -12.22
N ASP A 213 -13.52 24.90 -13.38
CA ASP A 213 -14.97 24.86 -13.55
C ASP A 213 -15.46 23.41 -13.35
N LEU A 214 -16.50 23.24 -12.54
CA LEU A 214 -17.05 21.96 -12.13
C LEU A 214 -18.38 21.70 -12.86
N ALA A 215 -18.52 20.51 -13.45
CA ALA A 215 -19.72 20.08 -14.12
C ALA A 215 -20.05 18.61 -13.83
N HIS A 216 -21.31 18.22 -13.96
CA HIS A 216 -21.73 16.82 -13.87
C HIS A 216 -22.91 16.50 -14.79
N ASN A 217 -23.09 15.23 -15.15
CA ASN A 217 -24.23 14.77 -15.95
C ASN A 217 -25.41 14.19 -15.12
N GLY A 218 -25.40 14.36 -13.79
CA GLY A 218 -26.38 13.75 -12.89
C GLY A 218 -27.83 14.28 -12.97
N GLY A 219 -28.08 15.39 -13.65
CA GLY A 219 -29.36 16.11 -13.64
C GLY A 219 -29.42 17.23 -12.60
N SER A 220 -30.56 17.91 -12.47
CA SER A 220 -30.71 19.14 -11.65
C SER A 220 -30.79 18.90 -10.14
N ASN A 221 -30.83 17.65 -9.69
CA ASN A 221 -30.90 17.27 -8.27
C ASN A 221 -29.53 16.89 -7.69
N TRP A 222 -28.47 17.08 -8.46
CA TRP A 222 -27.09 16.98 -8.02
C TRP A 222 -26.48 18.38 -7.92
N ALA A 223 -25.59 18.57 -6.96
CA ALA A 223 -24.82 19.81 -6.80
C ALA A 223 -23.47 19.51 -6.14
N PHE A 224 -22.47 20.34 -6.42
CA PHE A 224 -21.19 20.32 -5.70
C PHE A 224 -21.28 21.23 -4.49
N TYR A 225 -20.76 20.75 -3.35
CA TYR A 225 -20.60 21.50 -2.12
C TYR A 225 -19.12 21.52 -1.74
N LEU A 226 -18.63 22.66 -1.23
CA LEU A 226 -17.28 22.74 -0.67
C LEU A 226 -17.27 22.10 0.73
N ASP A 227 -16.21 21.37 1.06
CA ASP A 227 -15.92 20.91 2.43
C ASP A 227 -15.41 22.10 3.25
N ASP A 228 -16.33 22.89 3.82
CA ASP A 228 -16.04 24.21 4.39
C ASP A 228 -15.33 24.10 5.76
N ASP A 229 -15.55 23.01 6.49
CA ASP A 229 -14.88 22.73 7.77
C ASP A 229 -13.67 21.78 7.64
N GLY A 230 -13.49 21.18 6.47
CA GLY A 230 -12.38 20.30 6.13
C GLY A 230 -12.45 18.98 6.89
N ASP A 231 -13.62 18.52 7.31
CA ASP A 231 -13.76 17.32 8.13
C ASP A 231 -13.89 16.01 7.32
N GLY A 232 -13.99 16.11 5.98
CA GLY A 232 -14.12 14.97 5.07
C GLY A 232 -15.49 14.28 5.12
N SER A 233 -16.52 14.95 5.67
CA SER A 233 -17.88 14.46 5.77
C SER A 233 -18.88 15.53 5.36
N PHE A 234 -19.83 15.18 4.49
CA PHE A 234 -20.85 16.14 4.07
C PHE A 234 -21.83 16.46 5.20
N ASP A 235 -21.78 17.69 5.72
CA ASP A 235 -22.71 18.25 6.69
C ASP A 235 -23.46 19.46 6.08
N PRO A 236 -24.75 19.33 5.72
CA PRO A 236 -25.50 20.41 5.06
C PRO A 236 -25.67 21.67 5.93
N ALA A 237 -25.35 21.63 7.23
CA ALA A 237 -25.36 22.81 8.09
C ALA A 237 -24.07 23.63 8.00
N LEU A 238 -22.96 23.02 7.59
CA LEU A 238 -21.63 23.63 7.50
C LEU A 238 -21.20 23.77 6.03
N ASP A 239 -21.36 22.72 5.23
CA ASP A 239 -21.08 22.65 3.80
C ASP A 239 -22.24 23.25 3.00
N THR A 240 -22.40 24.57 3.14
CA THR A 240 -23.55 25.28 2.56
C THR A 240 -23.25 25.87 1.19
N THR A 241 -21.97 25.97 0.83
CA THR A 241 -21.54 26.65 -0.39
C THR A 241 -21.69 25.74 -1.60
N VAL A 242 -22.78 25.92 -2.35
CA VAL A 242 -22.90 25.32 -3.69
C VAL A 242 -21.93 26.01 -4.63
N VAL A 243 -21.02 25.23 -5.22
CA VAL A 243 -19.95 25.76 -6.08
C VAL A 243 -20.07 25.25 -7.50
N THR A 244 -19.69 26.11 -8.45
CA THR A 244 -19.50 25.74 -9.87
C THR A 244 -18.03 25.83 -10.29
N ASP A 245 -17.15 26.28 -9.39
CA ASP A 245 -15.71 26.28 -9.59
C ASP A 245 -14.96 26.10 -8.26
N THR A 246 -13.72 25.65 -8.33
CA THR A 246 -12.87 25.38 -7.16
C THR A 246 -12.35 26.63 -6.45
N GLY A 247 -12.63 27.83 -6.97
CA GLY A 247 -11.79 28.99 -6.69
C GLY A 247 -10.36 28.79 -7.19
N ARG A 248 -9.48 29.73 -6.82
CA ARG A 248 -8.07 29.69 -7.21
C ARG A 248 -7.34 28.64 -6.37
N LEU A 249 -6.74 27.66 -7.03
CA LEU A 249 -5.83 26.69 -6.44
C LEU A 249 -4.40 27.04 -6.83
N ASP A 250 -3.53 27.27 -5.86
CA ASP A 250 -2.09 27.40 -6.09
C ASP A 250 -1.45 26.03 -6.38
N PRO A 251 -0.23 25.96 -6.94
CA PRO A 251 0.45 24.70 -7.24
C PRO A 251 0.54 23.78 -6.00
N ALA A 252 0.31 22.49 -6.20
CA ALA A 252 0.28 21.44 -5.18
C ALA A 252 -0.80 21.61 -4.08
N SER A 253 -1.76 22.52 -4.26
CA SER A 253 -2.92 22.62 -3.37
C SER A 253 -4.04 21.68 -3.81
N THR A 254 -4.77 21.16 -2.83
CA THR A 254 -5.93 20.29 -3.02
C THR A 254 -7.16 20.95 -2.41
N VAL A 255 -8.28 20.87 -3.10
CA VAL A 255 -9.60 21.19 -2.55
C VAL A 255 -10.44 19.92 -2.50
N THR A 256 -11.18 19.76 -1.41
CA THR A 256 -12.14 18.68 -1.22
C THR A 256 -13.56 19.22 -1.42
N LEU A 257 -14.35 18.48 -2.18
CA LEU A 257 -15.71 18.83 -2.57
C LEU A 257 -16.60 17.60 -2.40
N PHE A 258 -17.89 17.82 -2.18
CA PHE A 258 -18.90 16.77 -2.20
C PHE A 258 -19.83 16.92 -3.40
N LEU A 259 -19.94 15.90 -4.24
CA LEU A 259 -21.01 15.79 -5.22
C LEU A 259 -22.21 15.11 -4.57
N VAL A 260 -23.26 15.90 -4.30
CA VAL A 260 -24.36 15.50 -3.42
C VAL A 260 -25.68 15.42 -4.16
N ARG A 261 -26.46 14.38 -3.84
CA ARG A 261 -27.89 14.27 -4.16
C ARG A 261 -28.68 13.86 -2.92
N GLN A 262 -29.61 14.71 -2.51
CA GLN A 262 -30.62 14.36 -1.52
C GLN A 262 -31.76 13.60 -2.20
N THR A 263 -32.15 12.46 -1.63
CA THR A 263 -33.29 11.67 -2.11
C THR A 263 -34.49 11.86 -1.18
N THR A 264 -35.68 11.78 -1.75
CA THR A 264 -36.96 11.76 -1.02
C THR A 264 -37.46 10.32 -0.87
N ALA A 265 -38.44 10.11 0.01
CA ALA A 265 -39.12 8.82 0.15
C ALA A 265 -39.79 8.33 -1.16
N THR A 266 -40.08 9.23 -2.09
CA THR A 266 -40.70 8.96 -3.40
C THR A 266 -39.71 8.92 -4.56
N SER A 267 -38.40 9.02 -4.28
CA SER A 267 -37.37 8.96 -5.33
C SER A 267 -37.37 7.61 -6.03
N THR A 268 -37.30 7.64 -7.37
CA THR A 268 -37.33 6.44 -8.21
C THR A 268 -36.10 5.56 -7.95
N LEU A 269 -36.35 4.28 -7.65
CA LEU A 269 -35.30 3.29 -7.46
C LEU A 269 -34.54 3.04 -8.76
N GLY A 270 -33.25 2.70 -8.65
CA GLY A 270 -32.40 2.38 -9.77
C GLY A 270 -30.95 2.79 -9.55
N THR A 271 -30.10 2.42 -10.50
CA THR A 271 -28.69 2.81 -10.53
C THR A 271 -28.49 3.95 -11.53
N GLN A 272 -27.81 5.00 -11.08
CA GLN A 272 -27.41 6.13 -11.90
C GLN A 272 -25.88 6.18 -11.95
N THR A 273 -25.33 6.36 -13.15
CA THR A 273 -23.91 6.69 -13.33
C THR A 273 -23.80 8.20 -13.52
N ILE A 274 -22.95 8.84 -12.71
CA ILE A 274 -22.69 10.26 -12.74
C ILE A 274 -21.22 10.46 -13.07
N VAL A 275 -20.94 11.29 -14.07
CA VAL A 275 -19.58 11.71 -14.42
C VAL A 275 -19.42 13.13 -13.91
N ALA A 276 -18.50 13.30 -12.95
CA ALA A 276 -18.07 14.61 -12.47
C ALA A 276 -16.84 15.03 -13.27
N THR A 277 -16.84 16.27 -13.74
CA THR A 277 -15.79 16.82 -14.60
C THR A 277 -15.30 18.11 -13.99
N ALA A 278 -13.98 18.25 -13.89
CA ALA A 278 -13.31 19.51 -13.62
C ALA A 278 -12.58 19.95 -14.89
N THR A 279 -12.76 21.22 -15.27
CA THR A 279 -12.17 21.81 -16.47
C THR A 279 -11.40 23.06 -16.08
N SER A 280 -10.13 23.16 -16.46
CA SER A 280 -9.35 24.37 -16.26
C SER A 280 -9.98 25.57 -16.94
N ARG A 281 -10.12 26.68 -16.20
CA ARG A 281 -10.57 27.95 -16.76
C ARG A 281 -9.43 28.65 -17.51
N GLY A 282 -8.19 28.50 -17.06
CA GLY A 282 -7.03 29.09 -17.72
C GLY A 282 -6.79 28.54 -19.12
N GLN A 283 -6.95 27.23 -19.33
CA GLN A 283 -6.67 26.54 -20.59
C GLN A 283 -7.64 25.36 -20.85
N PRO A 284 -8.95 25.62 -21.04
CA PRO A 284 -9.97 24.57 -21.17
C PRO A 284 -9.79 23.67 -22.40
N LEU A 285 -9.13 24.17 -23.45
CA LEU A 285 -8.93 23.46 -24.72
C LEU A 285 -7.60 22.72 -24.83
N ALA A 286 -6.72 22.84 -23.84
CA ALA A 286 -5.44 22.12 -23.84
C ALA A 286 -5.68 20.62 -23.65
N THR A 287 -4.73 19.78 -24.08
CA THR A 287 -4.73 18.35 -23.75
C THR A 287 -4.64 18.20 -22.24
N GLY A 288 -5.57 17.46 -21.62
CA GLY A 288 -5.70 17.41 -20.15
C GLY A 288 -6.43 18.61 -19.54
N GLY A 289 -6.91 19.54 -20.37
CA GLY A 289 -7.76 20.69 -20.06
C GLY A 289 -8.97 20.37 -19.18
N SER A 290 -9.47 19.14 -19.32
CA SER A 290 -10.60 18.60 -18.59
C SER A 290 -10.29 17.19 -18.12
N LYS A 291 -10.64 16.87 -16.88
CA LYS A 291 -10.54 15.53 -16.31
C LYS A 291 -11.86 15.15 -15.64
N SER A 292 -12.18 13.86 -15.67
CA SER A 292 -13.45 13.36 -15.17
C SER A 292 -13.28 12.11 -14.32
N VAL A 293 -14.15 11.96 -13.32
CA VAL A 293 -14.29 10.77 -12.49
C VAL A 293 -15.73 10.26 -12.59
N GLN A 294 -15.92 8.95 -12.46
CA GLN A 294 -17.23 8.31 -12.59
C GLN A 294 -17.70 7.76 -11.24
N ALA A 295 -18.84 8.25 -10.79
CA ALA A 295 -19.54 7.81 -9.59
C ALA A 295 -20.78 6.99 -9.94
N VAL A 296 -21.09 5.96 -9.15
CA VAL A 296 -22.26 5.08 -9.33
C VAL A 296 -23.15 5.18 -8.10
N ALA A 297 -24.33 5.77 -8.25
CA ALA A 297 -25.32 5.90 -7.19
C ALA A 297 -26.45 4.88 -7.38
N THR A 298 -26.60 3.94 -6.46
CA THR A 298 -27.69 2.95 -6.47
C THR A 298 -28.70 3.26 -5.39
N LEU A 299 -29.92 3.63 -5.80
CA LEU A 299 -31.05 3.83 -4.91
C LEU A 299 -31.91 2.57 -4.93
N GLN A 300 -32.00 1.87 -3.80
CA GLN A 300 -32.80 0.64 -3.66
C GLN A 300 -33.70 0.72 -2.44
N SER A 301 -34.65 -0.20 -2.29
CA SER A 301 -35.44 -0.34 -1.07
C SER A 301 -35.02 -1.58 -0.29
N GLY A 302 -35.11 -1.52 1.03
CA GLY A 302 -34.85 -2.65 1.92
C GLY A 302 -33.48 -2.62 2.60
N VAL A 303 -32.99 -3.80 2.97
CA VAL A 303 -31.69 -3.94 3.63
C VAL A 303 -30.60 -3.73 2.59
N ILE A 304 -29.77 -2.71 2.80
CA ILE A 304 -28.53 -2.53 2.04
C ILE A 304 -27.52 -3.51 2.62
N THR A 305 -27.34 -4.63 1.96
CA THR A 305 -26.27 -5.56 2.32
C THR A 305 -24.94 -4.91 1.92
N PRO A 306 -23.99 -4.69 2.85
CA PRO A 306 -22.66 -4.25 2.47
C PRO A 306 -22.08 -5.27 1.47
N PRO A 307 -21.24 -4.84 0.51
CA PRO A 307 -20.59 -5.76 -0.40
C PRO A 307 -19.91 -6.86 0.41
N PRO A 308 -20.05 -8.15 0.01
CA PRO A 308 -19.42 -9.23 0.74
C PRO A 308 -17.92 -8.95 0.81
N PRO A 309 -17.28 -9.12 1.99
CA PRO A 309 -15.84 -8.98 2.09
C PRO A 309 -15.18 -9.86 1.02
N PRO A 310 -14.04 -9.43 0.45
CA PRO A 310 -13.31 -10.23 -0.52
C PRO A 310 -13.15 -11.66 0.03
N GLY A 311 -13.70 -12.63 -0.70
CA GLY A 311 -13.82 -13.99 -0.21
C GLY A 311 -12.44 -14.59 0.09
N PRO A 312 -12.25 -15.28 1.22
CA PRO A 312 -11.00 -15.99 1.47
C PRO A 312 -10.81 -17.09 0.43
N GLY A 313 -9.55 -17.34 0.04
CA GLY A 313 -9.18 -18.48 -0.81
C GLY A 313 -9.61 -19.83 -0.22
N PRO A 314 -9.46 -20.94 -0.96
CA PRO A 314 -9.95 -22.25 -0.52
C PRO A 314 -9.17 -22.75 0.72
N TYR A 315 -9.83 -22.76 1.88
CA TYR A 315 -9.34 -23.41 3.10
C TYR A 315 -10.30 -24.52 3.53
N THR A 316 -9.75 -25.65 3.98
CA THR A 316 -10.53 -26.74 4.59
C THR A 316 -10.99 -26.29 5.98
N PRO A 317 -12.31 -26.19 6.24
CA PRO A 317 -12.82 -25.71 7.52
C PRO A 317 -12.43 -26.69 8.65
N LEU A 318 -11.88 -26.14 9.74
CA LEU A 318 -11.74 -26.88 10.99
C LEU A 318 -13.13 -27.22 11.54
N PRO A 319 -13.28 -28.31 12.32
CA PRO A 319 -14.57 -28.67 12.90
C PRO A 319 -15.04 -27.59 13.89
N GLN A 320 -16.22 -27.03 13.62
CA GLN A 320 -16.88 -26.00 14.43
C GLN A 320 -18.11 -26.60 15.14
N CYS A 321 -18.34 -26.20 16.40
CA CYS A 321 -19.59 -26.49 17.09
C CYS A 321 -20.70 -25.52 16.63
N VAL A 322 -21.97 -25.96 16.72
CA VAL A 322 -23.15 -25.15 16.34
C VAL A 322 -23.10 -23.80 17.08
N ALA A 323 -23.29 -22.71 16.34
CA ALA A 323 -23.33 -21.36 16.89
C ALA A 323 -24.37 -21.24 18.01
N ALA A 324 -24.01 -20.57 19.10
CA ALA A 324 -25.01 -20.07 20.04
C ALA A 324 -25.87 -19.03 19.30
N THR A 325 -27.15 -19.34 19.10
CA THR A 325 -28.22 -18.48 18.53
C THR A 325 -27.74 -17.26 17.76
N THR A 326 -27.76 -17.31 16.43
CA THR A 326 -27.43 -16.16 15.58
C THR A 326 -28.33 -14.97 15.93
N PRO A 327 -27.77 -13.81 16.33
CA PRO A 327 -28.56 -12.64 16.65
C PRO A 327 -29.21 -12.08 15.38
N THR A 328 -30.36 -11.45 15.53
CA THR A 328 -30.91 -10.58 14.49
C THR A 328 -29.95 -9.41 14.28
N MET A 329 -29.57 -9.18 13.02
CA MET A 329 -28.74 -8.04 12.63
C MET A 329 -29.36 -6.72 13.15
N PRO A 330 -28.54 -5.70 13.47
CA PRO A 330 -29.04 -4.45 14.02
C PRO A 330 -30.11 -3.84 13.10
N VAL A 331 -31.35 -3.72 13.60
CA VAL A 331 -32.43 -3.06 12.88
C VAL A 331 -32.51 -1.61 13.34
N GLY A 332 -32.65 -0.67 12.41
CA GLY A 332 -33.02 0.69 12.79
C GLY A 332 -33.38 1.57 11.60
N SER A 333 -33.91 2.75 11.90
CA SER A 333 -34.35 3.75 10.91
C SER A 333 -33.21 4.71 10.52
N GLY A 334 -33.41 5.51 9.47
CA GLY A 334 -32.52 6.59 9.05
C GLY A 334 -31.41 6.21 8.06
N ALA A 335 -30.63 7.22 7.65
CA ALA A 335 -29.59 7.15 6.63
C ALA A 335 -28.26 6.51 7.10
N TYR A 336 -28.33 5.50 7.96
CA TYR A 336 -27.15 4.81 8.50
C TYR A 336 -26.98 3.45 7.84
N SER A 337 -25.76 3.14 7.42
CA SER A 337 -25.36 1.86 6.85
C SER A 337 -24.90 0.91 7.95
N ALA A 338 -25.29 -0.37 7.86
CA ALA A 338 -24.70 -1.40 8.74
C ALA A 338 -23.31 -1.75 8.21
N LEU A 339 -22.27 -1.41 8.98
CA LEU A 339 -20.89 -1.75 8.68
C LEU A 339 -20.44 -2.90 9.57
N ALA A 340 -19.86 -3.93 8.94
CA ALA A 340 -19.18 -5.01 9.63
C ALA A 340 -17.66 -4.73 9.63
N TYR A 341 -17.13 -4.44 10.79
CA TYR A 341 -15.70 -4.30 11.04
C TYR A 341 -15.11 -5.67 11.31
N THR A 342 -14.13 -6.10 10.53
CA THR A 342 -13.37 -7.32 10.81
C THR A 342 -12.35 -7.01 11.90
N LEU A 343 -12.34 -7.83 12.94
CA LEU A 343 -11.41 -7.71 14.05
C LEU A 343 -10.11 -8.42 13.65
N GLN A 344 -9.11 -7.63 13.25
CA GLN A 344 -7.84 -8.12 12.71
C GLN A 344 -6.66 -7.60 13.51
N HIS A 345 -5.49 -8.19 13.28
CA HIS A 345 -4.29 -7.92 14.06
C HIS A 345 -3.22 -7.10 13.30
N ASN A 346 -3.49 -6.68 12.07
CA ASN A 346 -2.45 -6.11 11.23
C ASN A 346 -1.89 -4.77 11.78
N GLY A 347 -0.65 -4.77 12.32
CA GLY A 347 0.34 -3.69 12.12
C GLY A 347 0.96 -2.90 13.29
N VAL A 348 1.66 -3.50 14.30
CA VAL A 348 2.65 -2.79 15.18
C VAL A 348 3.70 -3.76 15.80
N GLY A 349 4.97 -3.31 15.88
CA GLY A 349 6.22 -3.90 16.43
C GLY A 349 6.24 -4.97 17.55
N ALA A 350 7.38 -5.68 17.60
CA ALA A 350 7.69 -6.92 18.35
C ALA A 350 7.71 -6.82 19.89
N SER A 351 6.53 -6.69 20.51
CA SER A 351 6.39 -6.76 21.98
C SER A 351 5.30 -7.76 22.37
N ALA A 352 5.61 -8.67 23.28
CA ALA A 352 4.65 -9.61 23.89
C ALA A 352 3.56 -8.93 24.76
N LEU A 353 3.40 -7.61 24.66
CA LEU A 353 2.59 -6.77 25.54
C LEU A 353 1.64 -5.84 24.78
N GLN A 354 1.25 -6.19 23.55
CA GLN A 354 0.39 -5.31 22.75
C GLN A 354 -1.03 -5.17 23.35
N SER A 355 -1.35 -3.95 23.76
CA SER A 355 -2.61 -3.55 24.37
C SER A 355 -3.72 -3.23 23.37
N GLN A 356 -3.48 -3.29 22.05
CA GLN A 356 -4.49 -2.85 21.07
C GLN A 356 -4.29 -3.51 19.70
N MET A 357 -5.37 -3.98 19.12
CA MET A 357 -5.52 -4.59 17.80
C MET A 357 -6.37 -3.67 16.90
N TYR A 358 -6.41 -3.97 15.60
CA TYR A 358 -7.04 -3.10 14.59
C TYR A 358 -8.45 -3.58 14.21
N MET A 359 -9.36 -2.64 13.94
CA MET A 359 -10.66 -2.94 13.34
C MET A 359 -10.64 -2.51 11.88
N GLY A 360 -10.63 -3.45 10.93
CA GLY A 360 -10.70 -3.12 9.50
C GLY A 360 -12.13 -3.10 8.98
N THR A 361 -12.48 -2.16 8.10
CA THR A 361 -13.74 -2.22 7.34
C THR A 361 -13.60 -3.24 6.20
N ALA A 362 -14.67 -3.96 5.88
CA ALA A 362 -14.72 -4.84 4.70
C ALA A 362 -14.65 -4.07 3.35
N ALA A 363 -14.81 -2.73 3.37
CA ALA A 363 -14.67 -1.81 2.25
C ALA A 363 -13.51 -0.85 2.54
N GLY A 364 -12.52 -0.77 1.64
CA GLY A 364 -11.18 -0.24 1.88
C GLY A 364 -11.03 1.28 2.01
N ASP A 365 -11.56 1.88 3.08
CA ASP A 365 -11.44 3.32 3.38
C ASP A 365 -10.08 3.76 3.98
N GLU A 366 -9.11 2.86 4.20
CA GLU A 366 -7.80 3.24 4.76
C GLU A 366 -6.64 2.68 3.92
N THR A 367 -5.85 3.58 3.34
CA THR A 367 -4.86 3.29 2.27
C THR A 367 -3.45 3.00 2.76
N VAL A 368 -3.11 3.13 4.05
CA VAL A 368 -1.74 2.89 4.54
C VAL A 368 -1.72 2.32 5.96
N LEU A 369 -1.36 1.05 6.12
CA LEU A 369 -0.93 0.47 7.41
C LEU A 369 0.20 -0.55 7.20
N SER A 370 1.27 -0.41 7.98
CA SER A 370 2.51 -1.22 7.89
C SER A 370 2.49 -2.48 8.79
N PRO A 371 3.17 -3.58 8.41
CA PRO A 371 2.94 -4.97 8.90
C PRO A 371 3.56 -5.40 10.26
N TYR A 372 3.08 -6.55 10.79
CA TYR A 372 3.63 -7.52 11.79
C TYR A 372 3.20 -7.50 13.29
N SER A 373 3.21 -8.70 13.91
CA SER A 373 3.39 -9.05 15.35
C SER A 373 3.60 -10.58 15.52
N THR A 374 4.06 -11.07 16.69
CA THR A 374 4.70 -12.40 16.91
C THR A 374 4.00 -13.32 17.93
N ASP A 375 2.66 -13.37 17.96
CA ASP A 375 1.94 -14.43 18.71
C ASP A 375 2.02 -15.77 17.96
N LEU A 376 3.25 -16.28 17.87
CA LEU A 376 3.61 -17.61 17.37
C LEU A 376 3.65 -18.55 18.57
N ASP A 377 2.47 -18.93 19.09
CA ASP A 377 2.35 -20.32 19.46
C ASP A 377 2.38 -21.08 18.14
N SER A 378 3.46 -21.83 17.91
CA SER A 378 3.69 -22.60 16.68
C SER A 378 2.53 -23.54 16.30
N ALA A 379 1.52 -23.70 17.18
CA ALA A 379 0.31 -24.46 16.95
C ALA A 379 -1.03 -23.68 17.02
N ALA A 380 -1.11 -22.37 17.36
CA ALA A 380 -2.38 -21.80 17.87
C ALA A 380 -2.99 -20.56 17.18
N LEU A 381 -4.31 -20.68 16.99
CA LEU A 381 -5.21 -19.80 16.26
C LEU A 381 -5.76 -18.62 17.10
N GLY A 382 -5.01 -18.03 18.05
CA GLY A 382 -5.53 -16.90 18.86
C GLY A 382 -4.85 -16.54 20.20
N ARG A 383 -5.37 -15.51 20.90
CA ARG A 383 -4.85 -14.88 22.16
C ARG A 383 -5.45 -15.52 23.39
N ILE A 384 -4.62 -15.73 24.39
CA ILE A 384 -5.05 -16.20 25.70
C ILE A 384 -5.37 -14.99 26.58
N LEU A 385 -6.58 -14.94 27.13
CA LEU A 385 -7.02 -13.97 28.11
C LEU A 385 -7.09 -14.60 29.50
N ARG A 386 -6.42 -13.95 30.44
CA ARG A 386 -6.57 -14.18 31.87
C ARG A 386 -7.83 -13.49 32.40
N PRO A 387 -8.53 -14.09 33.36
CA PRO A 387 -9.71 -13.49 33.96
C PRO A 387 -9.32 -12.22 34.71
N VAL A 388 -10.15 -11.20 34.62
CA VAL A 388 -9.98 -9.94 35.36
C VAL A 388 -10.27 -10.20 36.85
N PRO A 389 -9.57 -9.57 37.82
CA PRO A 389 -9.78 -9.84 39.24
C PRO A 389 -11.24 -9.65 39.67
N ALA A 390 -11.72 -10.51 40.56
CA ALA A 390 -13.07 -10.40 41.12
C ALA A 390 -13.27 -9.00 41.74
N GLY A 391 -14.39 -8.35 41.40
CA GLY A 391 -14.69 -6.97 41.84
C GLY A 391 -14.23 -5.86 40.88
N THR A 392 -13.58 -6.18 39.76
CA THR A 392 -13.34 -5.22 38.67
C THR A 392 -14.65 -5.01 37.90
N ALA A 393 -15.50 -4.12 38.40
CA ALA A 393 -16.93 -4.14 38.09
C ALA A 393 -17.35 -3.13 37.00
N THR A 394 -16.66 -2.00 36.89
CA THR A 394 -17.12 -0.90 36.02
C THR A 394 -16.44 -0.90 34.66
N ASP A 395 -17.14 -0.39 33.66
CA ASP A 395 -16.63 -0.29 32.29
C ASP A 395 -15.38 0.60 32.22
N ALA A 396 -15.34 1.68 33.02
CA ALA A 396 -14.17 2.53 33.16
C ALA A 396 -12.95 1.79 33.70
N GLN A 397 -13.13 0.91 34.70
CA GLN A 397 -12.03 0.08 35.22
C GLN A 397 -11.51 -0.92 34.19
N ILE A 398 -12.41 -1.51 33.38
CA ILE A 398 -12.03 -2.42 32.28
C ILE A 398 -11.20 -1.68 31.21
N LEU A 399 -11.62 -0.46 30.84
CA LEU A 399 -10.89 0.37 29.88
C LEU A 399 -9.56 0.90 30.44
N ALA A 400 -9.42 0.99 31.76
CA ALA A 400 -8.20 1.40 32.46
C ALA A 400 -7.23 0.24 32.77
N LEU A 401 -7.56 -1.01 32.42
CA LEU A 401 -6.66 -2.14 32.62
C LEU A 401 -5.33 -1.93 31.89
N ALA A 402 -4.23 -2.01 32.65
CA ALA A 402 -2.87 -1.89 32.13
C ALA A 402 -2.28 -3.23 31.68
N ASP A 403 -2.74 -4.35 32.25
CA ASP A 403 -2.23 -5.70 31.96
C ASP A 403 -2.82 -6.24 30.63
N PRO A 404 -2.04 -6.29 29.54
CA PRO A 404 -2.54 -6.69 28.23
C PRO A 404 -2.96 -8.17 28.18
N THR A 405 -2.54 -9.00 29.15
CA THR A 405 -2.94 -10.43 29.18
C THR A 405 -4.39 -10.63 29.60
N ARG A 406 -5.08 -9.59 30.08
CA ARG A 406 -6.45 -9.67 30.61
C ARG A 406 -7.53 -9.16 29.67
N TYR A 407 -7.15 -8.58 28.55
CA TYR A 407 -8.10 -8.03 27.60
C TYR A 407 -7.63 -8.20 26.16
N ALA A 408 -8.60 -8.24 25.26
CA ALA A 408 -8.45 -8.02 23.84
C ALA A 408 -9.10 -6.68 23.52
N ASP A 409 -8.38 -5.76 22.88
CA ASP A 409 -8.86 -4.42 22.57
C ASP A 409 -8.72 -4.20 21.09
N TRP A 410 -9.78 -3.79 20.40
CA TRP A 410 -9.73 -3.39 19.00
C TRP A 410 -10.21 -1.96 18.86
N ALA A 411 -9.52 -1.13 18.08
CA ALA A 411 -10.01 0.20 17.75
C ALA A 411 -9.79 0.56 16.28
N LEU A 412 -10.59 1.51 15.81
CA LEU A 412 -10.52 2.17 14.51
C LEU A 412 -10.44 3.68 14.76
N GLN A 413 -9.52 4.34 14.08
CA GLN A 413 -9.50 5.79 14.01
C GLN A 413 -10.33 6.22 12.81
N TYR A 414 -11.23 7.18 12.98
CA TYR A 414 -11.95 7.73 11.84
C TYR A 414 -11.15 8.89 11.26
N ASN A 415 -10.84 8.82 9.96
CA ASN A 415 -10.19 9.90 9.21
C ASN A 415 -11.12 11.10 8.92
N ARG A 416 -12.42 10.93 9.16
CA ARG A 416 -13.50 11.91 9.03
C ARG A 416 -14.44 11.88 10.24
N LYS A 417 -15.32 12.85 10.37
CA LYS A 417 -16.41 12.80 11.35
C LYS A 417 -17.39 11.69 10.98
N ALA A 418 -17.78 10.87 11.96
CA ALA A 418 -18.71 9.76 11.75
C ALA A 418 -19.73 9.66 12.88
N ASP A 419 -20.99 9.41 12.54
CA ASP A 419 -22.04 9.16 13.54
C ASP A 419 -22.31 7.65 13.65
N VAL A 420 -22.14 7.08 14.83
CA VAL A 420 -22.37 5.66 15.14
C VAL A 420 -23.66 5.53 15.93
N GLN A 421 -24.52 4.56 15.60
CA GLN A 421 -25.76 4.32 16.35
C GLN A 421 -26.24 2.86 16.38
N GLY A 422 -27.31 2.62 17.14
CA GLY A 422 -28.04 1.36 17.18
C GLY A 422 -27.45 0.37 18.18
N GLN A 423 -27.73 -0.92 17.99
CA GLN A 423 -27.26 -2.02 18.83
C GLN A 423 -26.08 -2.73 18.16
N PRO A 424 -24.83 -2.47 18.58
CA PRO A 424 -23.68 -3.12 17.96
C PRO A 424 -23.63 -4.60 18.33
N VAL A 425 -23.17 -5.44 17.41
CA VAL A 425 -23.09 -6.89 17.61
C VAL A 425 -21.65 -7.34 17.43
N LEU A 426 -21.07 -7.91 18.48
CA LEU A 426 -19.74 -8.48 18.47
C LEU A 426 -19.83 -10.00 18.22
N ARG A 427 -19.11 -10.47 17.21
CA ARG A 427 -18.93 -11.89 16.87
C ARG A 427 -17.48 -12.27 17.11
N VAL A 428 -17.25 -13.27 17.96
CA VAL A 428 -15.91 -13.78 18.28
C VAL A 428 -15.94 -15.30 18.39
N TRP A 429 -14.76 -15.91 18.31
CA TRP A 429 -14.59 -17.35 18.49
C TRP A 429 -13.79 -17.60 19.76
N VAL A 430 -14.30 -18.47 20.62
CA VAL A 430 -13.76 -18.70 21.97
C VAL A 430 -13.47 -20.18 22.13
N GLN A 431 -12.30 -20.47 22.69
CA GLN A 431 -11.88 -21.80 23.08
C GLN A 431 -11.43 -21.74 24.54
N ARG A 432 -11.63 -22.82 25.27
CA ARG A 432 -11.06 -22.95 26.62
C ARG A 432 -9.55 -23.20 26.51
N HIS A 433 -8.73 -22.43 27.24
CA HIS A 433 -7.29 -22.68 27.29
C HIS A 433 -6.91 -23.57 28.48
N THR A 434 -7.43 -23.27 29.68
CA THR A 434 -7.20 -24.05 30.90
C THR A 434 -8.47 -24.24 31.73
N GLY A 435 -8.44 -25.19 32.67
CA GLY A 435 -9.50 -25.42 33.66
C GLY A 435 -10.75 -26.15 33.16
N THR A 436 -11.81 -26.17 33.98
CA THR A 436 -13.12 -26.79 33.66
C THR A 436 -14.32 -25.94 34.10
N GLY A 437 -14.07 -24.77 34.73
CA GLY A 437 -15.10 -23.89 35.26
C GLY A 437 -15.90 -23.16 34.17
N PRO A 438 -17.01 -22.51 34.53
CA PRO A 438 -17.78 -21.71 33.59
C PRO A 438 -16.96 -20.51 33.07
N VAL A 439 -17.14 -20.19 31.79
CA VAL A 439 -16.53 -19.03 31.14
C VAL A 439 -17.56 -17.91 31.03
N ALA A 440 -17.15 -16.70 31.38
CA ALA A 440 -17.94 -15.49 31.20
C ALA A 440 -17.06 -14.42 30.53
N LEU A 441 -17.62 -13.74 29.55
CA LEU A 441 -16.98 -12.61 28.88
C LEU A 441 -17.76 -11.32 29.13
N LYS A 442 -17.09 -10.18 28.99
CA LYS A 442 -17.74 -8.87 28.93
C LYS A 442 -17.13 -8.03 27.83
N ALA A 443 -17.97 -7.52 26.94
CA ALA A 443 -17.59 -6.60 25.89
C ALA A 443 -17.94 -5.16 26.30
N VAL A 444 -17.02 -4.22 26.10
CA VAL A 444 -17.20 -2.79 26.37
C VAL A 444 -16.90 -2.03 25.08
N LEU A 445 -17.91 -1.37 24.52
CA LEU A 445 -17.75 -0.45 23.40
C LEU A 445 -17.45 0.94 23.93
N TYR A 446 -16.50 1.64 23.31
CA TYR A 446 -16.02 2.94 23.76
C TYR A 446 -15.70 3.86 22.59
N GLY A 447 -15.76 5.16 22.87
CA GLY A 447 -15.12 6.20 22.07
C GLY A 447 -13.79 6.60 22.71
N ALA A 448 -12.84 7.09 21.92
CA ALA A 448 -11.59 7.61 22.43
C ALA A 448 -11.13 8.87 21.68
N THR A 449 -10.40 9.73 22.38
CA THR A 449 -9.66 10.85 21.81
C THR A 449 -8.18 10.66 22.09
N SER A 450 -7.33 11.01 21.12
CA SER A 450 -5.88 11.00 21.30
C SER A 450 -5.40 12.33 21.86
N SER A 451 -4.44 12.25 22.79
CA SER A 451 -3.66 13.39 23.29
C SER A 451 -2.18 13.00 23.24
N GLY A 452 -1.59 13.10 22.04
CA GLY A 452 -0.27 12.53 21.78
C GLY A 452 -0.31 11.00 21.77
N ALA A 453 0.53 10.36 22.58
CA ALA A 453 0.66 8.89 22.64
C ALA A 453 -0.42 8.18 23.48
N SER A 454 -1.28 8.92 24.19
CA SER A 454 -2.34 8.33 25.04
C SER A 454 -3.74 8.47 24.44
N LEU A 455 -4.52 7.39 24.54
CA LEU A 455 -5.95 7.37 24.24
C LEU A 455 -6.77 7.51 25.52
N SER A 456 -7.54 8.59 25.62
CA SER A 456 -8.55 8.77 26.67
C SER A 456 -9.83 8.04 26.23
N ARG A 457 -10.14 6.91 26.87
CA ARG A 457 -11.29 6.05 26.51
C ARG A 457 -12.50 6.38 27.37
N THR A 458 -13.66 6.54 26.74
CA THR A 458 -14.96 6.76 27.40
C THR A 458 -15.92 5.64 27.03
N PRO A 459 -16.43 4.85 28.01
CA PRO A 459 -17.35 3.76 27.71
C PRO A 459 -18.67 4.32 27.16
N TRP A 460 -19.19 3.68 26.11
CA TRP A 460 -20.51 3.96 25.55
C TRP A 460 -21.55 2.97 26.05
N THR A 461 -21.21 1.67 26.03
CA THR A 461 -22.09 0.59 26.49
C THR A 461 -21.28 -0.69 26.74
N SER A 462 -21.87 -1.65 27.44
CA SER A 462 -21.28 -2.97 27.64
C SER A 462 -22.35 -4.06 27.74
N ALA A 463 -21.95 -5.30 27.48
CA ALA A 463 -22.78 -6.48 27.69
C ALA A 463 -21.96 -7.66 28.22
N PRO A 464 -22.48 -8.40 29.21
CA PRO A 464 -21.93 -9.69 29.59
C PRO A 464 -22.35 -10.78 28.60
N ALA A 465 -21.54 -11.83 28.52
CA ALA A 465 -21.83 -13.06 27.80
C ALA A 465 -21.42 -14.26 28.66
N ASP A 466 -22.41 -14.88 29.30
CA ASP A 466 -22.21 -16.09 30.10
C ASP A 466 -22.22 -17.30 29.17
N LEU A 467 -21.04 -17.89 28.94
CA LEU A 467 -20.88 -19.03 28.02
C LEU A 467 -21.06 -20.38 28.73
N GLY A 468 -21.16 -20.36 30.06
CA GLY A 468 -21.22 -21.57 30.88
C GLY A 468 -19.98 -22.44 30.65
N THR A 469 -20.15 -23.76 30.76
CA THR A 469 -19.05 -24.68 30.48
C THR A 469 -18.88 -24.84 28.98
N LEU A 470 -17.80 -24.29 28.42
CA LEU A 470 -17.38 -24.59 27.04
C LEU A 470 -17.10 -26.09 26.93
N SER A 471 -18.02 -26.84 26.32
CA SER A 471 -17.97 -28.32 26.22
C SER A 471 -17.54 -28.81 24.83
N CYS A 472 -17.19 -27.92 23.91
CA CYS A 472 -16.75 -28.27 22.57
C CYS A 472 -15.39 -28.98 22.66
N VAL A 473 -15.37 -30.30 22.47
CA VAL A 473 -14.15 -31.12 22.35
C VAL A 473 -14.26 -31.91 21.07
N VAL A 474 -13.36 -31.69 20.11
CA VAL A 474 -13.31 -32.45 18.86
C VAL A 474 -12.00 -33.23 18.84
N ALA A 475 -12.10 -34.56 18.84
CA ALA A 475 -10.94 -35.46 18.72
C ALA A 475 -9.78 -35.11 19.69
N ALA A 476 -10.08 -34.99 20.99
CA ALA A 476 -9.14 -34.65 22.07
C ALA A 476 -8.51 -33.24 22.00
N THR A 477 -8.90 -32.40 21.04
CA THR A 477 -8.52 -30.99 20.98
C THR A 477 -9.71 -30.14 21.41
N PRO A 478 -9.53 -29.12 22.27
CA PRO A 478 -10.63 -28.21 22.60
C PRO A 478 -11.14 -27.56 21.30
N GLY A 479 -12.44 -27.58 21.06
CA GLY A 479 -13.04 -26.98 19.87
C GLY A 479 -13.31 -25.49 20.06
N TRP A 480 -13.45 -24.78 18.94
CA TRP A 480 -13.84 -23.37 18.93
C TRP A 480 -15.37 -23.23 18.97
N GLN A 481 -15.86 -22.34 19.81
CA GLN A 481 -17.27 -21.96 19.90
C GLN A 481 -17.46 -20.53 19.43
N GLU A 482 -18.38 -20.33 18.49
CA GLU A 482 -18.79 -19.00 18.06
C GLU A 482 -19.68 -18.35 19.14
N VAL A 483 -19.36 -17.10 19.46
CA VAL A 483 -20.05 -16.31 20.47
C VAL A 483 -20.49 -14.99 19.84
N TRP A 484 -21.75 -14.67 20.04
CA TRP A 484 -22.37 -13.43 19.64
C TRP A 484 -22.75 -12.63 20.89
N ILE A 485 -22.27 -11.39 20.99
CA ILE A 485 -22.53 -10.47 22.10
C ILE A 485 -23.25 -9.25 21.54
N THR A 486 -24.55 -9.16 21.79
CA THR A 486 -25.37 -8.00 21.43
C THR A 486 -25.23 -6.93 22.51
N LEU A 487 -24.71 -5.77 22.12
CA LEU A 487 -24.56 -4.62 23.00
C LEU A 487 -25.88 -3.80 23.06
N PRO A 488 -26.20 -3.17 24.20
CA PRO A 488 -27.32 -2.24 24.29
C PRO A 488 -27.22 -1.10 23.28
N ASP A 489 -28.36 -0.50 22.94
CA ASP A 489 -28.42 0.63 22.01
C ASP A 489 -27.60 1.81 22.57
N ILE A 490 -26.67 2.33 21.76
CA ILE A 490 -25.79 3.43 22.16
C ILE A 490 -26.40 4.82 21.91
N GLY A 491 -27.55 4.91 21.26
CA GLY A 491 -28.06 6.15 20.67
C GLY A 491 -27.12 6.68 19.58
N THR A 492 -27.27 7.92 19.13
CA THR A 492 -26.30 8.53 18.20
C THR A 492 -25.05 8.98 18.97
N ARG A 493 -23.87 8.52 18.53
CA ARG A 493 -22.56 8.88 19.05
C ARG A 493 -21.70 9.42 17.93
N THR A 494 -21.27 10.67 18.02
CA THR A 494 -20.37 11.28 17.05
C THR A 494 -18.91 11.00 17.42
N VAL A 495 -18.19 10.35 16.51
CA VAL A 495 -16.72 10.24 16.52
C VAL A 495 -16.20 11.40 15.68
N GLN A 496 -15.43 12.29 16.31
CA GLN A 496 -14.80 13.41 15.61
C GLN A 496 -13.76 12.92 14.61
N ARG A 497 -13.38 13.76 13.63
CA ARG A 497 -12.22 13.51 12.78
C ARG A 497 -10.98 13.22 13.65
N ASN A 498 -10.24 12.17 13.30
CA ASN A 498 -9.12 11.59 14.06
C ASN A 498 -9.49 11.01 15.45
N GLY A 499 -10.78 10.95 15.77
CA GLY A 499 -11.32 10.26 16.93
C GLY A 499 -11.34 8.75 16.73
N TRP A 500 -11.52 8.02 17.83
CA TRP A 500 -11.45 6.56 17.84
C TRP A 500 -12.77 5.95 18.30
N MET A 501 -13.15 4.82 17.69
CA MET A 501 -14.13 3.89 18.24
C MET A 501 -13.41 2.57 18.52
N GLY A 502 -13.73 1.90 19.60
CA GLY A 502 -13.18 0.58 19.86
C GLY A 502 -14.06 -0.31 20.71
N VAL A 503 -13.75 -1.60 20.70
CA VAL A 503 -14.37 -2.61 21.55
C VAL A 503 -13.30 -3.34 22.34
N ARG A 504 -13.49 -3.42 23.66
CA ARG A 504 -12.64 -4.18 24.56
C ARG A 504 -13.39 -5.39 25.09
N LEU A 505 -12.79 -6.57 24.97
CA LEU A 505 -13.33 -7.83 25.46
C LEU A 505 -12.45 -8.35 26.60
N VAL A 506 -13.08 -8.74 27.70
CA VAL A 506 -12.42 -9.30 28.88
C VAL A 506 -13.08 -10.60 29.33
N ALA A 507 -12.32 -11.46 29.99
CA ALA A 507 -12.84 -12.61 30.72
C ALA A 507 -13.20 -12.21 32.15
N THR A 508 -14.44 -12.44 32.58
CA THR A 508 -14.99 -11.97 33.88
C THR A 508 -15.35 -13.09 34.85
N HIS A 509 -15.02 -14.34 34.52
CA HIS A 509 -15.28 -15.46 35.43
C HIS A 509 -14.34 -15.43 36.65
N THR A 510 -14.76 -16.09 37.73
CA THR A 510 -14.09 -16.04 39.04
C THR A 510 -12.98 -17.08 39.22
N THR A 511 -12.88 -18.06 38.32
CA THR A 511 -11.82 -19.07 38.34
C THR A 511 -10.52 -18.50 37.76
N THR A 512 -9.39 -19.16 37.98
CA THR A 512 -8.10 -18.82 37.34
C THR A 512 -8.00 -19.32 35.90
N ASP A 513 -9.11 -19.81 35.34
CA ASP A 513 -9.15 -20.46 34.03
C ASP A 513 -8.85 -19.41 32.95
N GLU A 514 -8.04 -19.78 31.96
CA GLU A 514 -7.72 -18.90 30.84
C GLU A 514 -8.59 -19.27 29.63
N VAL A 515 -8.96 -18.26 28.85
CA VAL A 515 -9.75 -18.44 27.62
C VAL A 515 -8.93 -18.02 26.42
N ARG A 516 -9.04 -18.74 25.31
CA ARG A 516 -8.42 -18.37 24.05
C ARG A 516 -9.46 -17.73 23.13
N LEU A 517 -9.14 -16.60 22.54
CA LEU A 517 -9.93 -15.92 21.53
C LEU A 517 -9.28 -16.11 20.16
N ALA A 518 -10.03 -16.62 19.20
CA ALA A 518 -9.60 -16.66 17.82
C ALA A 518 -9.88 -15.30 17.19
N TYR A 519 -8.84 -14.72 16.63
CA TYR A 519 -8.85 -13.57 15.74
C TYR A 519 -7.76 -13.80 14.71
N ASP A 520 -7.80 -13.06 13.60
CA ASP A 520 -6.79 -13.11 12.54
C ASP A 520 -6.71 -14.42 11.72
N VAL A 521 -7.75 -15.25 11.79
CA VAL A 521 -7.97 -16.35 10.83
C VAL A 521 -9.29 -16.10 10.10
N PRO A 522 -9.46 -14.99 9.36
CA PRO A 522 -10.76 -14.61 8.79
C PRO A 522 -11.35 -15.69 7.88
N ALA A 523 -10.51 -16.54 7.29
CA ALA A 523 -10.93 -17.70 6.51
C ALA A 523 -11.59 -18.83 7.33
N GLN A 524 -11.28 -18.94 8.62
CA GLN A 524 -11.76 -20.02 9.49
C GLN A 524 -12.64 -19.51 10.64
N PHE A 525 -12.25 -18.39 11.26
CA PHE A 525 -12.87 -17.80 12.46
C PHE A 525 -13.05 -16.29 12.26
N ALA A 526 -14.01 -15.90 11.42
CA ALA A 526 -14.32 -14.49 11.21
C ALA A 526 -14.84 -13.85 12.50
N ALA A 527 -14.04 -12.96 13.08
CA ALA A 527 -14.42 -12.12 14.21
C ALA A 527 -14.82 -10.73 13.68
N THR A 528 -15.99 -10.24 14.07
CA THR A 528 -16.54 -8.98 13.53
C THR A 528 -17.23 -8.15 14.60
N LEU A 529 -17.12 -6.82 14.52
CA LEU A 529 -18.02 -5.89 15.18
C LEU A 529 -18.95 -5.30 14.11
N THR A 530 -20.25 -5.50 14.24
CA THR A 530 -21.23 -4.84 13.36
C THR A 530 -21.83 -3.64 14.07
N ALA A 531 -21.73 -2.45 13.48
CA ALA A 531 -22.35 -1.22 13.99
C ALA A 531 -23.01 -0.43 12.84
N ARG A 532 -23.95 0.45 13.16
CA ARG A 532 -24.54 1.34 12.15
C ARG A 532 -23.78 2.65 12.14
N VAL A 533 -23.26 3.07 10.99
CA VAL A 533 -22.48 4.29 10.83
C VAL A 533 -23.07 5.14 9.71
N LYS A 534 -23.08 6.45 9.91
CA LYS A 534 -23.44 7.45 8.93
C LYS A 534 -22.20 8.24 8.54
#